data_AF-A0A5C8K2H2-F1
#
_entry.id   AF-A0A5C8K2H2-F1
#
_cell.length_a   1.000
_cell.length_b   1.000
_cell.length_c   1.000
_cell.angle_alpha   90.00
_cell.angle_beta   90.00
_cell.angle_gamma   90.00
#
_symmetry.space_group_name_H-M   'P 1'
#
loop_
_entity.id
_entity.type
_entity.pdbx_description
1 polymer ?
#
loop_
_entity_poly.entity_id
_entity_poly.type
_entity_poly.pdbx_seq_one_letter_code
_entity_poly.pdbx_strand_id
1 'polypeptide(L)'
;MINHTGGFPVKDIEESIQFYEAVLAPLGYKIHHRSDKSANFSDGISTDPFGDFAIYEGEPFPFHFAFQAENNEAVDHFNEAAVALGAKGYGRPGYHKHFHENYYAAFIYDPSGYAIEAVYHNGQPH
;
A
#
# COMPACT_ATOMS: atom_id res chain seq x y z
N MET A 1 5.38 5.35 -15.04
CA MET A 1 3.96 5.00 -14.84
C MET A 1 3.86 3.49 -14.88
N ILE A 2 3.51 2.88 -13.76
CA ILE A 2 3.18 1.45 -13.70
C ILE A 2 1.67 1.36 -13.95
N ASN A 3 1.22 0.45 -14.82
CA ASN A 3 -0.21 0.29 -15.12
C ASN A 3 -0.85 -0.70 -14.14
N HIS A 4 -0.24 -1.85 -13.98
CA HIS A 4 -0.57 -2.85 -12.99
C HIS A 4 0.67 -3.67 -12.66
N THR A 5 0.58 -4.48 -11.62
CA THR A 5 1.56 -5.52 -11.31
C THR A 5 0.89 -6.89 -11.35
N GLY A 6 1.67 -7.95 -11.52
CA GLY A 6 1.18 -9.29 -11.24
C GLY A 6 0.80 -9.44 -9.76
N GLY A 7 0.02 -10.46 -9.43
CA GLY A 7 -0.33 -10.71 -8.04
C GLY A 7 0.88 -11.15 -7.19
N PHE A 8 0.81 -10.91 -5.88
CA PHE A 8 1.78 -11.43 -4.93
C PHE A 8 1.13 -12.30 -3.83
N PRO A 9 1.86 -13.32 -3.33
CA PRO A 9 1.33 -14.27 -2.34
C PRO A 9 1.27 -13.69 -0.92
N VAL A 10 0.14 -13.85 -0.24
CA VAL A 10 -0.04 -13.49 1.18
C VAL A 10 -0.33 -14.75 2.02
N LYS A 11 0.04 -14.73 3.30
CA LYS A 11 -0.13 -15.89 4.20
C LYS A 11 -1.59 -16.22 4.49
N ASP A 12 -2.38 -15.19 4.73
CA ASP A 12 -3.82 -15.29 5.00
C ASP A 12 -4.52 -14.24 4.14
N ILE A 13 -5.38 -14.69 3.22
CA ILE A 13 -6.03 -13.83 2.25
C ILE A 13 -7.08 -12.92 2.89
N GLU A 14 -7.81 -13.38 3.91
CA GLU A 14 -8.87 -12.60 4.55
C GLU A 14 -8.27 -11.53 5.46
N GLU A 15 -7.25 -11.87 6.24
CA GLU A 15 -6.50 -10.91 7.06
C GLU A 15 -5.87 -9.83 6.16
N SER A 16 -5.28 -10.24 5.04
CA SER A 16 -4.65 -9.30 4.10
C SER A 16 -5.67 -8.41 3.40
N ILE A 17 -6.84 -8.93 3.02
CA ILE A 17 -7.91 -8.11 2.43
C ILE A 17 -8.36 -7.01 3.40
N GLN A 18 -8.66 -7.38 4.66
CA GLN A 18 -9.07 -6.41 5.68
C GLN A 18 -8.00 -5.35 5.91
N PHE A 19 -6.74 -5.79 5.94
CA PHE A 19 -5.60 -4.90 6.09
C PHE A 19 -5.48 -3.91 4.92
N TYR A 20 -5.38 -4.39 3.69
CA TYR A 20 -5.17 -3.53 2.52
C TYR A 20 -6.38 -2.62 2.24
N GLU A 21 -7.61 -3.09 2.49
CA GLU A 21 -8.81 -2.27 2.35
C GLU A 21 -8.78 -1.08 3.32
N ALA A 22 -8.44 -1.30 4.60
CA ALA A 22 -8.37 -0.22 5.59
C ALA A 22 -7.18 0.71 5.37
N VAL A 23 -6.00 0.13 5.11
CA VAL A 23 -4.73 0.86 5.02
C VAL A 23 -4.64 1.69 3.75
N LEU A 24 -5.19 1.22 2.63
CA LEU A 24 -5.11 1.93 1.35
C LEU A 24 -6.33 2.80 1.03
N ALA A 25 -7.41 2.73 1.83
CA ALA A 25 -8.56 3.63 1.68
C ALA A 25 -8.19 5.13 1.71
N PRO A 26 -7.27 5.63 2.57
CA PRO A 26 -6.82 7.02 2.55
C PRO A 26 -6.06 7.41 1.26
N LEU A 27 -5.56 6.42 0.53
CA LEU A 27 -4.86 6.61 -0.75
C LEU A 27 -5.80 6.43 -1.94
N GLY A 28 -7.10 6.24 -1.71
CA GLY A 28 -8.13 6.11 -2.74
C GLY A 28 -8.34 4.69 -3.28
N TYR A 29 -7.55 3.71 -2.83
CA TYR A 29 -7.71 2.32 -3.27
C TYR A 29 -8.98 1.68 -2.72
N LYS A 30 -9.58 0.82 -3.55
CA LYS A 30 -10.73 -0.02 -3.21
C LYS A 30 -10.53 -1.43 -3.75
N ILE A 31 -11.25 -2.39 -3.20
CA ILE A 31 -11.36 -3.72 -3.78
C ILE A 31 -12.08 -3.60 -5.13
N HIS A 32 -11.41 -4.03 -6.20
CA HIS A 32 -11.95 -4.05 -7.55
C HIS A 32 -12.56 -5.40 -7.90
N HIS A 33 -11.87 -6.50 -7.53
CA HIS A 33 -12.39 -7.86 -7.62
C HIS A 33 -11.96 -8.67 -6.41
N ARG A 34 -12.78 -9.63 -6.00
CA ARG A 34 -12.49 -10.53 -4.89
C ARG A 34 -13.01 -11.94 -5.15
N SER A 35 -12.26 -12.92 -4.67
CA SER A 35 -12.64 -14.32 -4.56
C SER A 35 -12.19 -14.87 -3.20
N ASP A 36 -12.49 -16.13 -2.92
CA ASP A 36 -12.05 -16.81 -1.69
C ASP A 36 -10.52 -16.99 -1.62
N LYS A 37 -9.79 -16.78 -2.72
CA LYS A 37 -8.33 -17.02 -2.81
C LYS A 37 -7.52 -15.82 -3.26
N SER A 38 -8.18 -14.74 -3.65
CA SER A 38 -7.51 -13.56 -4.18
C SER A 38 -8.36 -12.31 -4.08
N ALA A 39 -7.70 -11.16 -4.06
CA ALA A 39 -8.33 -9.87 -4.23
C ALA A 39 -7.47 -8.98 -5.13
N ASN A 40 -8.13 -8.12 -5.90
CA ASN A 40 -7.49 -7.08 -6.68
C ASN A 40 -7.92 -5.72 -6.14
N PHE A 41 -6.99 -4.78 -6.13
CA PHE A 41 -7.20 -3.42 -5.63
C PHE A 41 -6.97 -2.41 -6.75
N SER A 42 -7.72 -1.32 -6.74
CA SER A 42 -7.51 -0.21 -7.66
C SER A 42 -7.81 1.14 -7.04
N ASP A 43 -7.05 2.15 -7.46
CA ASP A 43 -7.28 3.57 -7.18
C ASP A 43 -8.25 4.23 -8.19
N GLY A 44 -8.64 3.48 -9.24
CA GLY A 44 -9.52 3.95 -10.32
C GLY A 44 -8.79 4.70 -11.45
N ILE A 45 -7.46 4.79 -11.42
CA ILE A 45 -6.62 5.40 -12.46
C ILE A 45 -6.13 4.33 -13.44
N SER A 46 -5.83 3.12 -12.96
CA SER A 46 -5.39 2.02 -13.83
C SER A 46 -6.42 1.68 -14.91
N THR A 47 -5.93 1.41 -16.12
CA THR A 47 -6.76 0.95 -17.25
C THR A 47 -6.83 -0.58 -17.35
N ASP A 48 -6.19 -1.31 -16.44
CA ASP A 48 -6.25 -2.77 -16.43
C ASP A 48 -7.63 -3.25 -15.94
N PRO A 49 -8.28 -4.22 -16.60
CA PRO A 49 -9.60 -4.70 -16.19
C PRO A 49 -9.64 -5.32 -14.79
N PHE A 50 -8.48 -5.74 -14.25
CA PHE A 50 -8.35 -6.31 -12.91
C PHE A 50 -7.75 -5.35 -11.89
N GLY A 51 -7.37 -4.12 -12.26
CA GLY A 51 -6.89 -3.09 -11.33
C GLY A 51 -5.37 -3.00 -11.23
N ASP A 52 -4.88 -2.36 -10.17
CA ASP A 52 -3.48 -1.96 -10.02
C ASP A 52 -2.59 -3.11 -9.55
N PHE A 53 -3.08 -3.90 -8.59
CA PHE A 53 -2.35 -5.06 -8.06
C PHE A 53 -3.31 -6.09 -7.49
N ALA A 54 -2.80 -7.31 -7.35
CA ALA A 54 -3.54 -8.42 -6.77
C ALA A 54 -2.77 -9.06 -5.61
N ILE A 55 -3.52 -9.64 -4.69
CA ILE A 55 -3.01 -10.54 -3.67
C ILE A 55 -3.68 -11.90 -3.83
N TYR A 56 -2.96 -12.98 -3.52
CA TYR A 56 -3.50 -14.34 -3.49
C TYR A 56 -2.88 -15.15 -2.36
N GLU A 57 -3.55 -16.18 -1.87
CA GLU A 57 -3.02 -17.02 -0.79
C GLU A 57 -1.78 -17.82 -1.25
N GLY A 58 -0.69 -17.77 -0.49
CA GLY A 58 0.55 -18.49 -0.80
C GLY A 58 1.72 -18.14 0.12
N GLU A 59 2.93 -18.54 -0.27
CA GLU A 59 4.17 -18.27 0.48
C GLU A 59 4.78 -16.92 0.09
N PRO A 60 4.85 -15.93 1.01
CA PRO A 60 5.46 -14.64 0.74
C PRO A 60 6.96 -14.73 0.47
N PHE A 61 7.48 -13.72 -0.24
CA PHE A 61 8.90 -13.53 -0.45
C PHE A 61 9.30 -12.09 -0.09
N PRO A 62 10.56 -11.78 0.23
CA PRO A 62 10.94 -10.40 0.55
C PRO A 62 10.80 -9.48 -0.68
N PHE A 63 9.90 -8.50 -0.62
CA PHE A 63 9.93 -7.35 -1.51
C PHE A 63 9.36 -6.10 -0.81
N HIS A 64 9.56 -4.96 -1.48
CA HIS A 64 9.09 -3.66 -1.05
C HIS A 64 8.34 -2.97 -2.21
N PHE A 65 7.27 -2.26 -1.87
CA PHE A 65 6.52 -1.43 -2.80
C PHE A 65 5.92 -0.22 -2.10
N ALA A 66 5.81 0.87 -2.85
CA ALA A 66 5.35 2.15 -2.36
C ALA A 66 4.12 2.61 -3.15
N PHE A 67 3.19 3.23 -2.46
CA PHE A 67 1.97 3.83 -2.98
C PHE A 67 2.11 5.34 -3.02
N GLN A 68 1.71 5.94 -4.13
CA GLN A 68 1.67 7.38 -4.26
C GLN A 68 0.51 7.94 -3.43
N ALA A 69 0.82 8.82 -2.48
CA ALA A 69 -0.15 9.63 -1.76
C ALA A 69 -0.34 10.99 -2.44
N GLU A 70 -1.52 11.59 -2.29
CA GLU A 70 -1.83 12.90 -2.87
C GLU A 70 -1.30 14.07 -2.04
N ASN A 71 -1.05 13.86 -0.75
CA ASN A 71 -0.58 14.86 0.21
C ASN A 71 -0.04 14.20 1.49
N ASN A 72 0.51 15.00 2.41
CA ASN A 72 1.01 14.52 3.71
C ASN A 72 -0.08 13.88 4.57
N GLU A 73 -1.31 14.42 4.56
CA GLU A 73 -2.43 13.93 5.37
C GLU A 73 -2.85 12.52 4.97
N ALA A 74 -2.83 12.19 3.68
CA ALA A 74 -3.07 10.84 3.18
C ALA A 74 -2.01 9.83 3.67
N VAL A 75 -0.74 10.26 3.78
CA VAL A 75 0.34 9.44 4.38
C VAL A 75 0.12 9.23 5.87
N ASP A 76 -0.31 10.27 6.59
CA ASP A 76 -0.61 10.19 8.02
C ASP A 76 -1.77 9.21 8.27
N HIS A 77 -2.87 9.35 7.54
CA HIS A 77 -4.04 8.46 7.66
C HIS A 77 -3.73 7.00 7.26
N PHE A 78 -2.90 6.78 6.24
CA PHE A 78 -2.38 5.44 5.90
C PHE A 78 -1.68 4.80 7.10
N ASN A 79 -0.82 5.56 7.80
CA ASN A 79 -0.11 5.06 8.96
C ASN A 79 -1.03 4.82 10.16
N GLU A 80 -1.96 5.73 10.43
CA GLU A 80 -2.94 5.61 11.50
C GLU A 80 -3.81 4.35 11.34
N ALA A 81 -4.31 4.10 10.13
CA ALA A 81 -5.08 2.91 9.81
C ALA A 81 -4.28 1.63 10.06
N ALA A 82 -3.01 1.61 9.64
CA ALA A 82 -2.12 0.47 9.87
C ALA A 82 -1.87 0.24 11.37
N VAL A 83 -1.60 1.30 12.14
CA VAL A 83 -1.37 1.20 13.59
C VAL A 83 -2.63 0.72 14.31
N ALA A 84 -3.82 1.15 13.89
CA ALA A 84 -5.10 0.70 14.47
C ALA A 84 -5.32 -0.81 14.28
N LEU A 85 -4.75 -1.40 13.23
CA LEU A 85 -4.75 -2.85 12.96
C LEU A 85 -3.57 -3.60 13.61
N GLY A 86 -2.74 -2.92 14.40
CA GLY A 86 -1.60 -3.53 15.07
C GLY A 86 -0.38 -3.74 14.17
N ALA A 87 -0.35 -3.12 12.99
CA ALA A 87 0.79 -3.20 12.08
C ALA A 87 2.05 -2.62 12.72
N LYS A 88 3.19 -3.28 12.49
CA LYS A 88 4.47 -2.76 12.93
C LYS A 88 4.98 -1.73 11.92
N GLY A 89 5.06 -0.48 12.35
CA GLY A 89 5.80 0.56 11.64
C GLY A 89 7.31 0.42 11.79
N TYR A 90 8.07 0.73 10.73
CA TYR A 90 9.54 0.88 10.79
C TYR A 90 10.01 2.27 10.33
N GLY A 91 9.08 3.15 9.97
CA GLY A 91 9.32 4.57 9.76
C GLY A 91 8.01 5.34 9.98
N ARG A 92 8.02 6.29 10.92
CA ARG A 92 6.85 7.13 11.22
C ARG A 92 6.57 8.10 10.06
N PRO A 93 5.32 8.57 9.89
CA PRO A 93 5.00 9.66 8.99
C PRO A 93 5.90 10.87 9.26
N GLY A 94 6.43 11.45 8.20
CA GLY A 94 7.32 12.60 8.29
C GLY A 94 8.23 12.76 7.09
N TYR A 95 9.04 13.82 7.12
CA TYR A 95 10.05 14.07 6.10
C TYR A 95 11.28 13.18 6.29
N HIS A 96 11.51 12.30 5.33
CA HIS A 96 12.68 11.43 5.26
C HIS A 96 13.76 12.07 4.38
N LYS A 97 14.36 13.16 4.87
CA LYS A 97 15.31 14.01 4.11
C LYS A 97 16.57 13.31 3.60
N HIS A 98 16.82 12.07 4.03
CA HIS A 98 17.90 11.23 3.52
C HIS A 98 17.62 10.70 2.11
N PHE A 99 16.35 10.67 1.65
CA PHE A 99 15.98 10.44 0.26
C PHE A 99 16.04 11.74 -0.54
N HIS A 100 15.19 12.72 -0.18
CA HIS A 100 15.29 14.12 -0.63
C HIS A 100 14.45 15.03 0.28
N GLU A 101 14.63 16.35 0.17
CA GLU A 101 14.04 17.34 1.09
C GLU A 101 12.51 17.26 1.24
N ASN A 102 11.84 16.95 0.13
CA ASN A 102 10.39 16.88 0.01
C ASN A 102 9.78 15.47 0.16
N TYR A 103 10.56 14.47 0.58
CA TYR A 103 10.10 13.09 0.69
C TYR A 103 9.29 12.90 1.98
N TYR A 104 7.96 13.01 1.92
CA TYR A 104 7.09 12.74 3.07
C TYR A 104 6.53 11.32 2.97
N ALA A 105 6.82 10.47 3.95
CA ALA A 105 6.44 9.06 3.86
C ALA A 105 6.23 8.39 5.21
N ALA A 106 5.55 7.25 5.17
CA ALA A 106 5.38 6.33 6.29
C ALA A 106 5.61 4.89 5.84
N PHE A 107 6.19 4.07 6.72
CA PHE A 107 6.67 2.73 6.40
C PHE A 107 6.16 1.69 7.41
N ILE A 108 5.51 0.66 6.91
CA ILE A 108 4.87 -0.39 7.72
C ILE A 108 5.13 -1.78 7.15
N TYR A 109 4.99 -2.80 8.01
CA TYR A 109 4.87 -4.17 7.56
C TYR A 109 3.40 -4.58 7.44
N ASP A 110 3.06 -5.24 6.35
CA ASP A 110 1.77 -5.92 6.21
C ASP A 110 1.74 -7.23 7.03
N PRO A 111 0.58 -7.92 7.13
CA PRO A 111 0.44 -9.17 7.88
C PRO A 111 1.35 -10.30 7.38
N SER A 112 1.68 -10.29 6.08
CA SER A 112 2.55 -11.28 5.45
C SER A 112 4.04 -10.96 5.62
N GLY A 113 4.38 -9.75 6.08
CA GLY A 113 5.75 -9.26 6.30
C GLY A 113 6.31 -8.43 5.15
N TYR A 114 5.48 -8.03 4.19
CA TYR A 114 5.87 -7.11 3.13
C TYR A 114 6.14 -5.72 3.67
N ALA A 115 7.22 -5.10 3.19
CA ALA A 115 7.61 -3.75 3.54
C ALA A 115 6.88 -2.77 2.62
N ILE A 116 5.84 -2.09 3.12
CA ILE A 116 5.02 -1.19 2.30
C ILE A 116 5.10 0.25 2.78
N GLU A 117 4.94 1.18 1.84
CA GLU A 117 5.12 2.60 2.05
C GLU A 117 4.01 3.41 1.39
N ALA A 118 3.60 4.50 2.04
CA ALA A 118 2.89 5.60 1.38
C ALA A 118 3.83 6.79 1.29
N VAL A 119 3.95 7.39 0.11
CA VAL A 119 4.89 8.48 -0.16
C VAL A 119 4.24 9.64 -0.92
N TYR A 120 4.56 10.86 -0.50
CA TYR A 120 4.24 12.10 -1.20
C TYR A 120 5.51 12.93 -1.43
N HIS A 121 5.74 13.33 -2.69
CA HIS A 121 6.94 14.06 -3.10
C HIS A 121 6.75 15.60 -3.11
N ASN A 122 5.64 16.10 -2.57
CA ASN A 122 5.34 17.53 -2.42
C ASN A 122 5.51 18.36 -3.71
N GLY A 123 4.97 17.86 -4.82
CA GLY A 123 4.96 18.55 -6.10
C GLY A 123 6.32 18.66 -6.80
N GLN A 124 7.36 17.98 -6.30
CA GLN A 124 8.60 17.81 -7.06
C GLN A 124 8.33 16.89 -8.26
N PRO A 125 8.54 17.36 -9.50
CA PRO A 125 8.48 16.47 -10.66
C PRO A 125 9.59 15.43 -10.57
N HIS A 126 9.28 14.20 -10.97
CA HIS A 126 10.25 13.15 -11.25
C HIS A 126 10.82 13.29 -12.66
#